data_AF-A0A2P4SWE5-F1
#
_entry.id   AF-A0A2P4SWE5-F1
#
_cell.length_a   1.000
_cell.length_b   1.000
_cell.length_c   1.000
_cell.angle_alpha   90.00
_cell.angle_beta   90.00
_cell.angle_gamma   90.00
#
_symmetry.space_group_name_H-M   'P 1'
#
loop_
_entity.id
_entity.type
_entity.pdbx_description
1 polymer ?
#
loop_
_entity_poly.entity_id
_entity_poly.type
_entity_poly.pdbx_seq_one_letter_code
_entity_poly.pdbx_strand_id
1 'polypeptide(L)'
;VTGTDHYFLSDGLYVPADQLENPKPLNLHVVLINPTEASNSEEENDKVASAKRLKLNTEDTANAAATSSSVAPGDQDNKFSSVKNKEVQHSSALNRAKVLPECSASSSPRNNECPVREVAKDICQILQNGDAFVLDIDLDFFSVKNPFKEMYTKTEYELLQELYNFKKPHSNATEEDLLDCVENRVHQLEDLEAAFADFCDNDDEETLQKWASYPGLKPLVQLVHSLKSRMESPDYEMVHQAGLTCDYVELPHHISTEEEIEGLLQSIRVLLKSMPKPTLVTIARSSLDDYCPSEQVDVIQEKVLSLLGFVYGTLDVHLDYSSNSSSL
;
A
#
# COMPACT_ATOMS: atom_id res chain seq x y z
N VAL A 1 -7.21 20.62 -12.29
CA VAL A 1 -7.15 19.40 -13.15
C VAL A 1 -8.58 19.16 -13.64
N THR A 2 -8.85 18.24 -14.57
CA THR A 2 -10.25 17.85 -14.84
C THR A 2 -10.34 16.33 -14.88
N GLY A 3 -11.32 15.78 -14.16
CA GLY A 3 -11.56 14.35 -14.04
C GLY A 3 -12.82 14.12 -13.21
N THR A 4 -13.75 13.34 -13.74
CA THR A 4 -15.02 13.03 -13.05
C THR A 4 -14.88 11.84 -12.09
N ASP A 5 -13.68 11.29 -11.98
CA ASP A 5 -13.37 10.24 -11.03
C ASP A 5 -13.47 10.77 -9.60
N HIS A 6 -13.89 9.89 -8.69
CA HIS A 6 -14.12 10.24 -7.29
C HIS A 6 -12.94 10.91 -6.62
N TYR A 7 -11.72 10.52 -6.99
CA TYR A 7 -10.47 11.10 -6.49
C TYR A 7 -10.38 12.62 -6.76
N PHE A 8 -10.71 13.08 -7.96
CA PHE A 8 -10.63 14.51 -8.26
C PHE A 8 -11.76 15.32 -7.62
N LEU A 9 -12.92 14.69 -7.41
CA LEU A 9 -14.09 15.34 -6.83
C LEU A 9 -13.96 15.50 -5.31
N SER A 10 -13.42 14.49 -4.62
CA SER A 10 -13.17 14.57 -3.17
C SER A 10 -12.16 15.64 -2.80
N ASP A 11 -11.22 15.92 -3.70
CA ASP A 11 -10.13 16.87 -3.44
C ASP A 11 -10.49 18.28 -3.95
N GLY A 12 -11.70 18.46 -4.48
CA GLY A 12 -12.14 19.74 -5.06
C GLY A 12 -11.36 20.14 -6.33
N LEU A 13 -10.68 19.19 -6.99
CA LEU A 13 -9.76 19.45 -8.10
C LEU A 13 -10.42 19.48 -9.48
N TYR A 14 -11.70 19.09 -9.58
CA TYR A 14 -12.44 19.11 -10.83
C TYR A 14 -12.78 20.54 -11.26
N VAL A 15 -12.46 20.86 -12.51
CA VAL A 15 -12.76 22.14 -13.15
C VAL A 15 -13.26 21.88 -14.58
N PRO A 16 -14.23 22.66 -15.10
CA PRO A 16 -14.67 22.58 -16.48
C PRO A 16 -13.54 22.75 -17.49
N ALA A 17 -13.63 22.06 -18.63
CA ALA A 17 -12.55 22.02 -19.60
C ALA A 17 -12.24 23.38 -20.24
N ASP A 18 -13.23 24.26 -20.35
CA ASP A 18 -13.10 25.60 -20.92
C ASP A 18 -12.40 26.60 -19.97
N GLN A 19 -12.31 26.27 -18.69
CA GLN A 19 -11.60 27.06 -17.68
C GLN A 19 -10.15 26.61 -17.48
N LEU A 20 -9.71 25.54 -18.16
CA LEU A 20 -8.34 25.06 -18.04
C LEU A 20 -7.36 25.92 -18.85
N GLU A 21 -6.23 26.24 -18.23
CA GLU A 21 -5.10 26.87 -18.91
C GLU A 21 -4.14 25.80 -19.43
N ASN A 22 -3.83 25.83 -20.73
CA ASN A 22 -2.89 24.91 -21.39
C ASN A 22 -3.17 23.41 -21.10
N PRO A 23 -4.40 22.92 -21.33
CA PRO A 23 -4.78 21.57 -20.96
C PRO A 23 -3.96 20.53 -21.74
N LYS A 24 -3.50 19.50 -21.02
CA LYS A 24 -2.85 18.32 -21.61
C LYS A 24 -3.61 17.06 -21.19
N PRO A 25 -3.81 16.10 -22.10
CA PRO A 25 -4.42 14.83 -21.73
C PRO A 25 -3.48 14.04 -20.82
N LEU A 26 -4.03 13.48 -19.75
CA LEU A 26 -3.39 12.52 -18.87
C LEU A 26 -4.19 11.22 -18.94
N ASN A 27 -3.52 10.09 -19.14
CA ASN A 27 -4.15 8.77 -19.06
C ASN A 27 -3.58 8.05 -17.85
N LEU A 28 -4.44 7.67 -16.91
CA LEU A 28 -4.07 6.87 -15.74
C LEU A 28 -4.50 5.42 -15.98
N HIS A 29 -3.54 4.50 -15.91
CA HIS A 29 -3.79 3.07 -15.98
C HIS A 29 -3.49 2.44 -14.62
N VAL A 30 -4.52 1.96 -13.94
CA VAL A 30 -4.39 1.26 -12.65
C VAL A 30 -4.50 -0.24 -12.90
N VAL A 31 -3.49 -0.99 -12.47
CA VAL A 31 -3.46 -2.45 -12.64
C VAL A 31 -3.13 -3.13 -11.33
N LEU A 32 -3.95 -4.10 -10.95
CA LEU A 32 -3.74 -4.90 -9.75
C LEU A 32 -2.69 -5.98 -10.01
N ILE A 33 -1.63 -5.97 -9.20
CA ILE A 33 -0.61 -7.01 -9.18
C ILE A 33 -0.83 -7.85 -7.93
N ASN A 34 -1.09 -9.14 -8.12
CA ASN A 34 -1.24 -10.08 -7.01
C ASN A 34 0.10 -10.77 -6.72
N PRO A 35 0.40 -11.09 -5.44
CA PRO A 35 1.57 -11.88 -5.10
C PRO A 35 1.50 -13.25 -5.79
N THR A 36 2.64 -13.68 -6.36
CA THR A 36 2.76 -15.02 -6.94
C THR A 36 3.06 -15.99 -5.81
N GLU A 37 2.30 -17.08 -5.69
CA GLU A 37 2.64 -18.14 -4.74
C GLU A 37 4.05 -18.66 -5.05
N ALA A 38 4.89 -18.75 -4.02
CA ALA A 38 6.24 -19.28 -4.10
C ALA A 38 6.20 -20.75 -4.56
N SER A 39 6.11 -20.94 -5.88
CA SER A 39 6.25 -22.23 -6.52
C SER A 39 7.74 -22.53 -6.53
N ASN A 40 8.18 -23.47 -5.71
CA ASN A 40 9.57 -23.94 -5.57
C ASN A 40 10.16 -24.57 -6.86
N SER A 41 9.78 -24.14 -8.07
CA SER A 41 10.04 -24.87 -9.32
C SER A 41 10.68 -24.09 -10.46
N GLU A 42 11.11 -22.83 -10.26
CA GLU A 42 11.87 -22.11 -11.30
C GLU A 42 13.25 -21.66 -10.79
N GLU A 43 14.05 -22.64 -10.33
CA GLU A 43 15.49 -22.57 -10.57
C GLU A 43 15.72 -22.76 -12.08
N GLU A 44 15.66 -21.66 -12.84
CA GLU A 44 16.18 -21.63 -14.20
C GLU A 44 17.66 -22.06 -14.16
N ASN A 45 17.91 -23.14 -14.89
CA ASN A 45 19.15 -23.89 -14.95
C ASN A 45 20.19 -23.11 -15.79
N ASP A 46 20.62 -21.94 -15.32
CA ASP A 46 21.70 -21.16 -15.96
C ASP A 46 23.07 -21.71 -15.56
N LYS A 47 23.37 -22.90 -16.10
CA LYS A 47 24.72 -23.44 -16.13
C LYS A 47 25.60 -22.57 -17.01
N VAL A 48 26.43 -21.77 -16.35
CA VAL A 48 27.64 -21.18 -16.93
C VAL A 48 28.43 -22.26 -17.66
N ALA A 49 28.57 -22.08 -18.98
CA ALA A 49 29.32 -22.97 -19.85
C ALA A 49 30.79 -23.04 -19.41
N SER A 50 31.22 -24.24 -19.02
CA SER A 50 32.60 -24.57 -18.67
C SER A 50 33.53 -24.48 -19.88
N ALA A 51 34.69 -23.84 -19.72
CA ALA A 51 35.84 -24.03 -20.58
C ALA A 51 37.09 -24.46 -19.77
N LYS A 52 37.42 -25.75 -19.92
CA LYS A 52 38.77 -26.36 -19.94
C LYS A 52 39.69 -26.31 -18.70
N ARG A 53 39.50 -27.32 -17.84
CA ARG A 53 40.47 -28.34 -17.37
C ARG A 53 41.98 -28.03 -17.48
N LEU A 54 42.68 -28.07 -16.33
CA LEU A 54 44.04 -28.61 -16.24
C LEU A 54 44.15 -29.56 -15.02
N LYS A 55 44.80 -30.70 -15.27
CA LYS A 55 44.94 -31.89 -14.44
C LYS A 55 46.26 -31.79 -13.67
N LEU A 56 46.26 -32.10 -12.37
CA LEU A 56 47.45 -32.65 -11.73
C LEU A 56 47.04 -33.56 -10.57
N ASN A 57 47.50 -34.80 -10.66
CA ASN A 57 47.39 -35.85 -9.64
C ASN A 57 48.44 -35.62 -8.56
N THR A 58 48.18 -35.99 -7.30
CA THR A 58 49.11 -36.85 -6.53
C THR A 58 48.34 -37.58 -5.43
N GLU A 59 48.81 -38.79 -5.17
CA GLU A 59 48.22 -39.90 -4.43
C GLU A 59 48.37 -39.80 -2.89
N ASP A 60 47.62 -40.70 -2.23
CA ASP A 60 47.91 -41.40 -0.97
C ASP A 60 48.05 -40.62 0.34
N THR A 61 47.26 -41.00 1.35
CA THR A 61 47.68 -41.98 2.38
C THR A 61 46.56 -42.21 3.41
N ALA A 62 46.54 -43.43 3.94
CA ALA A 62 45.57 -44.12 4.75
C ALA A 62 45.44 -43.69 6.25
N ASN A 63 44.53 -44.42 6.90
CA ASN A 63 44.37 -44.72 8.34
C ASN A 63 43.58 -43.70 9.19
N ALA A 64 42.80 -44.09 10.19
CA ALA A 64 42.23 -45.35 10.68
C ALA A 64 41.39 -44.97 11.92
N ALA A 65 40.43 -45.84 12.28
CA ALA A 65 39.89 -46.05 13.63
C ALA A 65 39.06 -44.90 14.27
N ALA A 66 38.00 -45.13 15.05
CA ALA A 66 37.28 -46.33 15.46
C ALA A 66 36.04 -45.89 16.27
N THR A 67 35.06 -46.80 16.38
CA THR A 67 34.17 -47.05 17.55
C THR A 67 33.20 -45.94 18.00
N SER A 68 31.95 -46.19 18.38
CA SER A 68 31.18 -47.42 18.63
C SER A 68 29.74 -47.03 19.02
N SER A 69 28.76 -47.85 18.62
CA SER A 69 27.63 -48.40 19.43
C SER A 69 26.80 -47.44 20.32
N SER A 70 25.48 -47.52 20.47
CA SER A 70 24.52 -48.62 20.26
C SER A 70 23.15 -48.19 20.82
N VAL A 71 22.09 -48.57 20.09
CA VAL A 71 20.90 -49.28 20.60
C VAL A 71 19.90 -48.52 21.50
N ALA A 72 18.71 -48.29 20.93
CA ALA A 72 17.41 -48.12 21.61
C ALA A 72 16.93 -49.46 22.22
N PRO A 73 16.01 -49.46 23.21
CA PRO A 73 14.61 -49.78 22.84
C PRO A 73 13.50 -49.20 23.75
N GLY A 74 12.28 -49.09 23.20
CA GLY A 74 11.05 -49.68 23.76
C GLY A 74 10.20 -48.92 24.80
N ASP A 75 9.01 -48.48 24.34
CA ASP A 75 7.65 -48.65 24.91
C ASP A 75 7.30 -48.28 26.38
N GLN A 76 6.39 -47.31 26.58
CA GLN A 76 4.99 -47.50 27.09
C GLN A 76 4.28 -46.19 27.52
N ASP A 77 3.05 -46.05 27.01
CA ASP A 77 1.78 -45.57 27.61
C ASP A 77 1.70 -44.32 28.54
N ASN A 78 0.85 -43.35 28.15
CA ASN A 78 -0.31 -42.91 28.95
C ASN A 78 -1.26 -41.91 28.23
N LYS A 79 -2.47 -42.40 27.92
CA LYS A 79 -3.82 -41.92 28.33
C LYS A 79 -4.33 -40.47 28.10
N PHE A 80 -5.43 -40.40 27.32
CA PHE A 80 -6.71 -39.62 27.48
C PHE A 80 -6.65 -38.06 27.54
N SER A 81 -7.57 -37.24 27.01
CA SER A 81 -8.92 -37.44 26.44
C SER A 81 -9.38 -36.17 25.71
N SER A 82 -10.19 -36.34 24.66
CA SER A 82 -10.91 -35.28 23.94
C SER A 82 -12.14 -34.79 24.72
N VAL A 83 -12.51 -33.51 24.59
CA VAL A 83 -13.90 -33.06 24.72
C VAL A 83 -14.20 -31.96 23.69
N LYS A 84 -15.20 -32.24 22.85
CA LYS A 84 -15.89 -31.33 21.92
C LYS A 84 -16.81 -30.39 22.69
N ASN A 85 -17.09 -29.20 22.16
CA ASN A 85 -18.39 -28.55 22.37
C ASN A 85 -18.90 -27.85 21.11
N LYS A 86 -20.20 -28.00 20.91
CA LYS A 86 -21.01 -27.66 19.74
C LYS A 86 -21.62 -26.26 19.85
N GLU A 87 -21.95 -25.75 18.66
CA GLU A 87 -22.82 -24.63 18.32
C GLU A 87 -24.17 -24.59 19.05
N VAL A 88 -24.71 -23.37 19.20
CA VAL A 88 -26.16 -23.08 19.15
C VAL A 88 -26.40 -21.79 18.37
N GLN A 89 -27.29 -21.88 17.38
CA GLN A 89 -27.86 -20.80 16.57
C GLN A 89 -29.06 -20.13 17.29
N HIS A 90 -29.31 -18.85 17.01
CA HIS A 90 -30.68 -18.32 16.89
C HIS A 90 -30.75 -17.13 15.92
N SER A 91 -31.92 -16.99 15.31
CA SER A 91 -32.23 -16.44 14.00
C SER A 91 -33.08 -15.16 14.03
N SER A 92 -32.96 -14.30 13.01
CA SER A 92 -34.00 -13.51 12.29
C SER A 92 -33.34 -12.34 11.52
N ALA A 93 -33.20 -12.36 10.17
CA ALA A 93 -34.15 -11.95 9.11
C ALA A 93 -34.54 -10.45 9.19
N LEU A 94 -34.50 -9.58 8.17
CA LEU A 94 -34.22 -9.60 6.73
C LEU A 94 -34.21 -8.11 6.26
N ASN A 95 -33.35 -7.68 5.31
CA ASN A 95 -33.71 -6.88 4.11
C ASN A 95 -32.51 -6.24 3.37
N ARG A 96 -31.91 -7.04 2.47
CA ARG A 96 -31.72 -6.80 1.02
C ARG A 96 -31.14 -5.45 0.53
N ALA A 97 -29.82 -5.39 0.44
CA ALA A 97 -29.09 -4.58 -0.55
C ALA A 97 -28.78 -5.44 -1.79
N LYS A 98 -28.94 -4.88 -2.99
CA LYS A 98 -28.65 -5.51 -4.29
C LYS A 98 -27.14 -5.58 -4.51
N VAL A 99 -26.60 -6.79 -4.56
CA VAL A 99 -25.23 -7.11 -4.95
C VAL A 99 -25.14 -7.22 -6.49
N LEU A 100 -24.17 -6.51 -7.08
CA LEU A 100 -23.71 -6.67 -8.47
C LEU A 100 -22.77 -7.90 -8.56
N PRO A 101 -22.67 -8.54 -9.73
CA PRO A 101 -22.57 -10.00 -9.82
C PRO A 101 -21.20 -10.58 -9.41
N GLU A 102 -21.24 -11.54 -8.49
CA GLU A 102 -20.17 -12.50 -8.24
C GLU A 102 -19.92 -13.34 -9.50
N CYS A 103 -18.70 -13.26 -10.04
CA CYS A 103 -18.27 -14.14 -11.11
C CYS A 103 -18.18 -15.58 -10.60
N SER A 104 -19.10 -16.41 -11.08
CA SER A 104 -19.14 -17.83 -10.79
C SER A 104 -17.87 -18.52 -11.31
N ALA A 105 -17.16 -19.22 -10.42
CA ALA A 105 -16.06 -20.10 -10.77
C ALA A 105 -16.59 -21.30 -11.59
N SER A 106 -16.65 -21.14 -12.91
CA SER A 106 -16.81 -22.26 -13.84
C SER A 106 -15.44 -22.85 -14.13
N SER A 107 -15.18 -24.03 -13.58
CA SER A 107 -14.01 -24.84 -13.85
C SER A 107 -13.96 -25.23 -15.33
N SER A 108 -13.09 -24.54 -16.05
CA SER A 108 -12.57 -24.93 -17.36
C SER A 108 -11.05 -24.73 -17.29
N PRO A 109 -10.23 -25.62 -17.89
CA PRO A 109 -8.78 -25.50 -17.82
C PRO A 109 -8.37 -24.31 -18.69
N ARG A 110 -8.27 -23.13 -18.07
CA ARG A 110 -7.78 -21.93 -18.72
C ARG A 110 -6.26 -21.90 -18.56
N ASN A 111 -5.59 -21.56 -19.65
CA ASN A 111 -4.14 -21.52 -19.79
C ASN A 111 -3.43 -20.93 -18.56
N ASN A 112 -2.35 -21.57 -18.13
CA ASN A 112 -1.41 -21.12 -17.09
C ASN A 112 -0.63 -19.86 -17.54
N GLU A 113 -1.28 -18.79 -17.97
CA GLU A 113 -0.62 -17.49 -18.14
C GLU A 113 -0.65 -16.76 -16.79
N CYS A 114 0.54 -16.46 -16.25
CA CYS A 114 0.70 -15.61 -15.08
C CYS A 114 0.00 -14.27 -15.33
N PRO A 115 -0.96 -13.83 -14.50
CA PRO A 115 -1.74 -12.60 -14.73
C PRO A 115 -0.85 -11.37 -14.99
N VAL A 116 0.33 -11.32 -14.38
CA VAL A 116 1.33 -10.26 -14.54
C VAL A 116 1.84 -10.13 -15.99
N ARG A 117 1.85 -11.22 -16.78
CA ARG A 117 2.25 -11.17 -18.19
C ARG A 117 1.22 -10.49 -19.07
N GLU A 118 -0.06 -10.54 -18.71
CA GLU A 118 -1.09 -9.76 -19.40
C GLU A 118 -0.90 -8.27 -19.12
N VAL A 119 -0.66 -7.91 -17.86
CA VAL A 119 -0.30 -6.55 -17.44
C VAL A 119 0.90 -6.01 -18.21
N ALA A 120 1.95 -6.81 -18.36
CA ALA A 120 3.12 -6.41 -19.13
C ALA A 120 2.80 -6.14 -20.61
N LYS A 121 1.89 -6.92 -21.22
CA LYS A 121 1.45 -6.68 -22.61
C LYS A 121 0.71 -5.35 -22.73
N ASP A 122 -0.10 -4.99 -21.73
CA ASP A 122 -0.83 -3.73 -21.72
C ASP A 122 0.12 -2.55 -21.56
N ILE A 123 1.07 -2.63 -20.63
CA ILE A 123 2.09 -1.59 -20.44
C ILE A 123 2.98 -1.45 -21.69
N CYS A 124 3.39 -2.56 -22.31
CA CYS A 124 4.16 -2.53 -23.55
C CYS A 124 3.38 -2.00 -24.76
N GLN A 125 2.04 -2.01 -24.74
CA GLN A 125 1.26 -1.33 -25.78
C GLN A 125 1.27 0.19 -25.58
N ILE A 126 1.34 0.64 -24.33
CA ILE A 126 1.43 2.06 -23.96
C ILE A 126 2.84 2.59 -24.25
N LEU A 127 3.87 1.86 -23.82
CA LEU A 127 5.27 2.20 -24.06
C LEU A 127 5.61 1.87 -25.52
N GLN A 128 5.63 2.88 -26.40
CA GLN A 128 6.02 2.65 -27.79
C GLN A 128 7.51 2.28 -27.84
N ASN A 129 7.90 1.51 -28.86
CA ASN A 129 9.31 1.15 -29.05
C ASN A 129 10.17 2.41 -29.19
N GLY A 130 11.02 2.66 -28.20
CA GLY A 130 11.93 3.81 -28.17
C GLY A 130 11.54 4.91 -27.18
N ASP A 131 10.41 4.79 -26.49
CA ASP A 131 10.00 5.76 -25.48
C ASP A 131 10.91 5.69 -24.25
N ALA A 132 11.38 6.85 -23.81
CA ALA A 132 12.03 7.00 -22.52
C ALA A 132 10.96 7.09 -21.43
N PHE A 133 11.09 6.27 -20.38
CA PHE A 133 10.21 6.33 -19.22
C PHE A 133 11.01 6.22 -17.93
N VAL A 134 10.43 6.75 -16.86
CA VAL A 134 10.90 6.63 -15.48
C VAL A 134 10.04 5.58 -14.79
N LEU A 135 10.70 4.63 -14.11
CA LEU A 135 10.04 3.67 -13.24
C LEU A 135 10.16 4.19 -11.81
N ASP A 136 9.05 4.60 -11.23
CA ASP A 136 8.98 4.95 -9.81
C ASP A 136 8.48 3.75 -9.02
N ILE A 137 9.12 3.45 -7.89
CA ILE A 137 8.78 2.32 -7.02
C ILE A 137 8.61 2.85 -5.60
N ASP A 138 7.36 2.95 -5.16
CA ASP A 138 7.05 3.21 -3.77
C ASP A 138 7.18 1.90 -2.98
N LEU A 139 7.97 1.92 -1.89
CA LEU A 139 8.19 0.71 -1.09
C LEU A 139 6.96 0.29 -0.29
N ASP A 140 6.06 1.23 -0.01
CA ASP A 140 4.77 0.96 0.61
C ASP A 140 3.85 0.08 -0.25
N PHE A 141 4.10 -0.05 -1.56
CA PHE A 141 3.45 -1.06 -2.40
C PHE A 141 3.63 -2.49 -1.84
N PHE A 142 4.79 -2.79 -1.25
CA PHE A 142 5.10 -4.11 -0.72
C PHE A 142 4.55 -4.34 0.68
N SER A 143 4.42 -3.27 1.48
CA SER A 143 3.85 -3.30 2.81
C SER A 143 3.48 -1.88 3.21
N VAL A 144 2.20 -1.65 3.55
CA VAL A 144 1.68 -0.30 3.79
C VAL A 144 1.03 -0.19 5.16
N LYS A 145 1.23 0.95 5.80
CA LYS A 145 0.66 1.29 7.08
C LYS A 145 0.00 2.65 6.97
N ASN A 146 -1.25 2.74 7.41
CA ASN A 146 -1.88 4.02 7.72
C ASN A 146 -1.33 4.52 9.09
N PRO A 147 -0.48 5.57 9.13
CA PRO A 147 0.15 6.03 10.37
C PRO A 147 -0.87 6.65 11.35
N PHE A 148 -1.95 7.23 10.84
CA PHE A 148 -2.96 7.91 11.66
C PHE A 148 -3.76 6.94 12.55
N LYS A 149 -3.84 5.66 12.19
CA LYS A 149 -4.48 4.62 13.02
C LYS A 149 -3.75 4.36 14.34
N GLU A 150 -2.46 4.68 14.40
CA GLU A 150 -1.68 4.59 15.64
C GLU A 150 -1.64 5.92 16.39
N MET A 151 -1.73 7.03 15.67
CA MET A 151 -1.71 8.37 16.24
C MET A 151 -3.01 8.71 16.99
N TYR A 152 -4.16 8.33 16.43
CA TYR A 152 -5.47 8.67 16.96
C TYR A 152 -6.20 7.44 17.50
N THR A 153 -7.00 7.66 18.54
CA THR A 153 -7.90 6.62 19.03
C THR A 153 -8.98 6.33 17.99
N LYS A 154 -9.59 5.13 18.07
CA LYS A 154 -10.70 4.76 17.19
C LYS A 154 -11.82 5.81 17.18
N THR A 155 -12.17 6.35 18.35
CA THR A 155 -13.22 7.38 18.47
C THR A 155 -12.82 8.69 17.80
N GLU A 156 -11.58 9.16 18.00
CA GLU A 156 -11.07 10.37 17.33
C GLU A 156 -11.06 10.20 15.81
N TYR A 157 -10.68 9.01 15.34
CA TYR A 157 -10.68 8.68 13.93
C TYR A 157 -12.09 8.63 13.33
N GLU A 158 -13.07 8.06 14.05
CA GLU A 158 -14.49 8.09 13.65
C GLU A 158 -15.05 9.52 13.59
N LEU A 159 -14.62 10.41 14.49
CA LEU A 159 -14.99 11.84 14.46
C LEU A 159 -14.37 12.58 13.27
N LEU A 160 -13.10 12.28 12.93
CA LEU A 160 -12.47 12.78 11.72
C LEU A 160 -13.22 12.31 10.47
N GLN A 161 -13.57 11.03 10.40
CA GLN A 161 -14.39 10.51 9.30
C GLN A 161 -15.73 11.24 9.19
N GLU A 162 -16.39 11.58 10.30
CA GLU A 162 -17.63 12.35 10.28
C GLU A 162 -17.42 13.78 9.74
N LEU A 163 -16.38 14.47 10.21
CA LEU A 163 -16.06 15.85 9.80
C LEU A 163 -15.69 15.95 8.32
N TYR A 164 -14.91 14.99 7.82
CA TYR A 164 -14.37 15.01 6.45
C TYR A 164 -15.19 14.18 5.47
N ASN A 165 -16.29 13.56 5.90
CA ASN A 165 -17.12 12.68 5.07
C ASN A 165 -17.49 13.35 3.73
N PHE A 166 -17.09 12.71 2.64
CA PHE A 166 -17.38 13.18 1.28
C PHE A 166 -18.49 12.33 0.65
N LYS A 167 -19.56 12.99 0.20
CA LYS A 167 -20.64 12.35 -0.54
C LYS A 167 -20.44 12.51 -2.04
N LYS A 168 -20.08 11.41 -2.68
CA LYS A 168 -19.91 11.34 -4.13
C LYS A 168 -21.20 11.71 -4.87
N PRO A 169 -21.10 12.41 -6.01
CA PRO A 169 -22.25 12.67 -6.85
C PRO A 169 -22.77 11.37 -7.48
N HIS A 170 -24.03 11.39 -7.93
CA HIS A 170 -24.64 10.25 -8.60
C HIS A 170 -23.95 9.96 -9.94
N SER A 171 -24.00 8.71 -10.41
CA SER A 171 -23.37 8.29 -11.66
C SER A 171 -23.94 8.98 -12.92
N ASN A 172 -25.10 9.61 -12.80
CA ASN A 172 -25.76 10.39 -13.85
C ASN A 172 -25.78 11.90 -13.55
N ALA A 173 -24.88 12.38 -12.68
CA ALA A 173 -24.73 13.79 -12.35
C ALA A 173 -24.45 14.63 -13.60
N THR A 174 -25.08 15.79 -13.66
CA THR A 174 -24.82 16.81 -14.68
C THR A 174 -23.55 17.59 -14.35
N GLU A 175 -23.05 18.38 -15.31
CA GLU A 175 -21.90 19.26 -15.06
C GLU A 175 -22.17 20.27 -13.93
N GLU A 176 -23.40 20.78 -13.85
CA GLU A 176 -23.85 21.66 -12.75
C GLU A 176 -23.79 20.93 -11.40
N ASP A 177 -24.28 19.68 -11.34
CA ASP A 177 -24.20 18.87 -10.12
C ASP A 177 -22.74 18.61 -9.68
N LEU A 178 -21.81 18.46 -10.63
CA LEU A 178 -20.39 18.27 -10.33
C LEU A 178 -19.75 19.56 -9.80
N LEU A 179 -20.09 20.70 -10.38
CA LEU A 179 -19.63 22.02 -9.93
C LEU A 179 -20.11 22.30 -8.50
N ASP A 180 -21.39 22.12 -8.22
CA ASP A 180 -21.96 22.27 -6.88
C ASP A 180 -21.27 21.32 -5.89
N CYS A 181 -21.02 20.07 -6.29
CA CYS A 181 -20.35 19.09 -5.45
C CYS A 181 -18.92 19.53 -5.07
N VAL A 182 -18.16 20.07 -6.03
CA VAL A 182 -16.79 20.56 -5.83
C VAL A 182 -16.79 21.82 -4.98
N GLU A 183 -17.67 22.79 -5.26
CA GLU A 183 -17.77 24.02 -4.48
C GLU A 183 -18.09 23.73 -3.01
N ASN A 184 -19.07 22.85 -2.76
CA ASN A 184 -19.41 22.43 -1.39
C ASN A 184 -18.24 21.73 -0.70
N ARG A 185 -17.45 20.93 -1.43
CA ARG A 185 -16.28 20.24 -0.89
C ARG A 185 -15.14 21.21 -0.57
N VAL A 186 -14.86 22.16 -1.46
CA VAL A 186 -13.85 23.21 -1.23
C VAL A 186 -14.20 24.00 0.02
N HIS A 187 -15.43 24.51 0.13
CA HIS A 187 -15.86 25.24 1.33
C HIS A 187 -15.74 24.41 2.61
N GLN A 188 -16.09 23.12 2.58
CA GLN A 188 -15.93 22.24 3.74
C GLN A 188 -14.46 22.13 4.17
N LEU A 189 -13.54 21.93 3.22
CA LEU A 189 -12.11 21.80 3.51
C LEU A 189 -11.51 23.11 4.01
N GLU A 190 -11.89 24.25 3.41
CA GLU A 190 -11.48 25.58 3.85
C GLU A 190 -11.98 25.91 5.27
N ASP A 191 -13.24 25.58 5.58
CA ASP A 191 -13.81 25.77 6.92
C ASP A 191 -13.07 24.91 7.97
N LEU A 192 -12.70 23.67 7.62
CA LEU A 192 -11.93 22.77 8.50
C LEU A 192 -10.49 23.27 8.69
N GLU A 193 -9.81 23.64 7.62
CA GLU A 193 -8.45 24.22 7.66
C GLU A 193 -8.43 25.47 8.54
N ALA A 194 -9.37 26.39 8.33
CA ALA A 194 -9.49 27.61 9.13
C ALA A 194 -9.79 27.33 10.60
N ALA A 195 -10.63 26.33 10.91
CA ALA A 195 -10.91 25.93 12.28
C ALA A 195 -9.65 25.39 12.98
N PHE A 196 -8.91 24.48 12.33
CA PHE A 196 -7.69 23.94 12.91
C PHE A 196 -6.56 24.97 13.02
N ALA A 197 -6.48 25.93 12.07
CA ALA A 197 -5.57 27.06 12.17
C ALA A 197 -5.88 27.97 13.37
N ASP A 198 -7.16 28.28 13.62
CA ASP A 198 -7.58 29.03 14.82
C ASP A 198 -7.21 28.26 16.11
N PHE A 199 -7.33 26.92 16.12
CA PHE A 199 -6.97 26.09 17.29
C PHE A 199 -5.45 26.02 17.54
N CYS A 200 -4.61 26.19 16.52
CA CYS A 200 -3.16 26.35 16.70
C CYS A 200 -2.82 27.60 17.54
N ASP A 201 -3.62 28.66 17.42
CA ASP A 201 -3.45 29.89 18.20
C ASP A 201 -4.14 29.80 19.58
N ASN A 202 -5.41 29.39 19.61
CA ASN A 202 -6.20 29.27 20.84
C ASN A 202 -7.35 28.26 20.69
N ASP A 203 -7.27 27.15 21.43
CA ASP A 203 -8.26 26.07 21.44
C ASP A 203 -9.20 26.12 22.66
N ASP A 204 -9.54 27.33 23.11
CA ASP A 204 -10.49 27.55 24.19
C ASP A 204 -11.94 27.21 23.83
N GLU A 205 -12.78 27.14 24.86
CA GLU A 205 -14.18 26.74 24.69
C GLU A 205 -14.99 27.75 23.87
N GLU A 206 -14.63 29.04 23.87
CA GLU A 206 -15.33 30.06 23.07
C GLU A 206 -15.07 29.85 21.57
N THR A 207 -13.80 29.67 21.21
CA THR A 207 -13.36 29.43 19.83
C THR A 207 -13.92 28.10 19.32
N LEU A 208 -13.88 27.06 20.16
CA LEU A 208 -14.43 25.75 19.84
C LEU A 208 -15.94 25.79 19.61
N GLN A 209 -16.71 26.47 20.47
CA GLN A 209 -18.16 26.59 20.33
C GLN A 209 -18.56 27.48 19.14
N LYS A 210 -17.76 28.50 18.81
CA LYS A 210 -17.95 29.31 17.61
C LYS A 210 -17.88 28.43 16.36
N TRP A 211 -16.82 27.64 16.19
CA TRP A 211 -16.69 26.75 15.02
C TRP A 211 -17.74 25.64 15.02
N ALA A 212 -18.05 25.04 16.17
CA ALA A 212 -19.08 24.01 16.29
C ALA A 212 -20.50 24.50 15.96
N SER A 213 -20.73 25.82 15.91
CA SER A 213 -22.01 26.41 15.47
C SER A 213 -22.24 26.34 13.96
N TYR A 214 -21.17 26.14 13.18
CA TYR A 214 -21.26 26.00 11.72
C TYR A 214 -21.82 24.62 11.36
N PRO A 215 -22.67 24.52 10.32
CA PRO A 215 -23.22 23.24 9.88
C PRO A 215 -22.11 22.21 9.58
N GLY A 216 -22.23 21.00 10.11
CA GLY A 216 -21.26 19.92 9.90
C GLY A 216 -20.06 19.92 10.85
N LEU A 217 -19.75 21.02 11.53
CA LEU A 217 -18.56 21.13 12.41
C LEU A 217 -18.83 20.81 13.88
N LYS A 218 -20.06 20.43 14.24
CA LYS A 218 -20.42 20.02 15.61
C LYS A 218 -19.50 18.94 16.22
N PRO A 219 -18.99 17.94 15.47
CA PRO A 219 -18.09 16.93 16.03
C PRO A 219 -16.75 17.48 16.54
N LEU A 220 -16.33 18.70 16.14
CA LEU A 220 -15.10 19.33 16.62
C LEU A 220 -15.03 19.39 18.15
N VAL A 221 -16.16 19.65 18.82
CA VAL A 221 -16.20 19.73 20.29
C VAL A 221 -15.69 18.43 20.92
N GLN A 222 -16.21 17.29 20.46
CA GLN A 222 -15.84 15.98 21.00
C GLN A 222 -14.41 15.62 20.62
N LEU A 223 -13.99 15.94 19.40
CA LEU A 223 -12.65 15.67 18.90
C LEU A 223 -11.61 16.44 19.72
N VAL A 224 -11.76 17.76 19.83
CA VAL A 224 -10.83 18.63 20.56
C VAL A 224 -10.77 18.27 22.04
N HIS A 225 -11.92 18.01 22.69
CA HIS A 225 -11.93 17.57 24.08
C HIS A 225 -11.22 16.21 24.27
N SER A 226 -11.40 15.26 23.35
CA SER A 226 -10.70 13.97 23.39
C SER A 226 -9.20 14.16 23.27
N LEU A 227 -8.75 14.93 22.27
CA LEU A 227 -7.34 15.22 22.03
C LEU A 227 -6.69 15.88 23.26
N LYS A 228 -7.30 16.95 23.79
CA LYS A 228 -6.79 17.68 24.98
C LYS A 228 -6.77 16.83 26.26
N SER A 229 -7.60 15.79 26.33
CA SER A 229 -7.58 14.87 27.49
C SER A 229 -6.37 13.94 27.50
N ARG A 230 -5.74 13.72 26.33
CA ARG A 230 -4.63 12.80 26.12
C ARG A 230 -3.31 13.52 25.81
N MET A 231 -3.39 14.71 25.22
CA MET A 231 -2.26 15.49 24.72
C MET A 231 -2.29 16.87 25.39
N GLU A 232 -1.15 17.32 25.92
CA GLU A 232 -1.03 18.66 26.52
C GLU A 232 -1.22 19.77 25.47
N SER A 233 -0.70 19.54 24.26
CA SER A 233 -0.85 20.40 23.10
C SER A 233 -1.08 19.52 21.87
N PRO A 234 -2.34 19.36 21.42
CA PRO A 234 -2.63 18.63 20.19
C PRO A 234 -1.94 19.30 18.99
N ASP A 235 -1.41 18.48 18.07
CA ASP A 235 -0.90 18.94 16.78
C ASP A 235 -2.07 19.07 15.80
N TYR A 236 -2.72 20.24 15.79
CA TYR A 236 -3.92 20.47 14.98
C TYR A 236 -3.65 20.48 13.47
N GLU A 237 -2.43 20.82 13.05
CA GLU A 237 -2.01 20.66 11.67
C GLU A 237 -2.06 19.18 11.29
N MET A 238 -1.45 18.31 12.10
CA MET A 238 -1.50 16.86 11.86
C MET A 238 -2.91 16.28 11.94
N VAL A 239 -3.77 16.82 12.81
CA VAL A 239 -5.20 16.43 12.88
C VAL A 239 -5.92 16.77 11.58
N HIS A 240 -5.65 17.94 11.00
CA HIS A 240 -6.18 18.32 9.70
C HIS A 240 -5.68 17.38 8.60
N GLN A 241 -4.35 17.13 8.55
CA GLN A 241 -3.76 16.19 7.59
C GLN A 241 -4.36 14.79 7.68
N ALA A 242 -4.59 14.28 8.89
CA ALA A 242 -5.24 12.98 9.09
C ALA A 242 -6.67 12.97 8.53
N GLY A 243 -7.44 14.03 8.79
CA GLY A 243 -8.80 14.20 8.31
C GLY A 243 -8.93 14.19 6.79
N LEU A 244 -8.00 14.83 6.08
CA LEU A 244 -7.95 14.86 4.61
C LEU A 244 -7.84 13.46 4.00
N THR A 245 -7.39 12.47 4.77
CA THR A 245 -7.12 11.10 4.30
C THR A 245 -8.17 10.06 4.69
N CYS A 246 -9.27 10.48 5.33
CA CYS A 246 -10.30 9.58 5.83
C CYS A 246 -11.72 9.99 5.41
N ASP A 247 -11.87 10.54 4.21
CA ASP A 247 -13.11 11.10 3.71
C ASP A 247 -14.15 10.05 3.26
N TYR A 248 -13.98 9.43 2.09
CA TYR A 248 -14.85 8.39 1.54
C TYR A 248 -14.12 7.05 1.39
N VAL A 249 -12.79 7.08 1.25
CA VAL A 249 -11.91 5.92 1.25
C VAL A 249 -10.77 6.25 2.21
N GLU A 250 -10.60 5.40 3.20
CA GLU A 250 -9.48 5.49 4.13
C GLU A 250 -8.16 5.11 3.43
N LEU A 251 -7.05 5.67 3.90
CA LEU A 251 -5.72 5.21 3.51
C LEU A 251 -5.55 3.69 3.68
N PRO A 252 -4.84 3.04 2.75
CA PRO A 252 -4.56 1.61 2.84
C PRO A 252 -3.76 1.28 4.12
N HIS A 253 -4.05 0.11 4.69
CA HIS A 253 -3.36 -0.42 5.85
C HIS A 253 -3.28 -1.94 5.73
N HIS A 254 -2.11 -2.45 5.36
CA HIS A 254 -1.78 -3.87 5.27
C HIS A 254 -0.29 -4.06 5.47
N ILE A 255 0.10 -4.39 6.70
CA ILE A 255 1.49 -4.76 7.03
C ILE A 255 1.70 -6.18 6.53
N SER A 256 2.43 -6.32 5.42
CA SER A 256 2.62 -7.59 4.73
C SER A 256 3.52 -8.54 5.51
N THR A 257 3.31 -9.85 5.36
CA THR A 257 4.28 -10.86 5.84
C THR A 257 5.49 -10.95 4.90
N GLU A 258 6.56 -11.60 5.36
CA GLU A 258 7.75 -11.85 4.54
C GLU A 258 7.39 -12.65 3.27
N GLU A 259 6.50 -13.63 3.37
CA GLU A 259 6.04 -14.43 2.24
C GLU A 259 5.23 -13.61 1.22
N GLU A 260 4.39 -12.68 1.69
CA GLU A 260 3.65 -11.76 0.82
C GLU A 260 4.59 -10.81 0.08
N ILE A 261 5.57 -10.24 0.78
CA ILE A 261 6.60 -9.38 0.19
C ILE A 261 7.38 -10.14 -0.89
N GLU A 262 7.81 -11.37 -0.61
CA GLU A 262 8.55 -12.19 -1.59
C GLU A 262 7.67 -12.55 -2.81
N GLY A 263 6.40 -12.88 -2.59
CA GLY A 263 5.45 -13.14 -3.68
C GLY A 263 5.20 -11.91 -4.57
N LEU A 264 5.15 -10.71 -3.99
CA LEU A 264 5.08 -9.44 -4.72
C LEU A 264 6.37 -9.17 -5.50
N LEU A 265 7.54 -9.34 -4.88
CA LEU A 265 8.84 -9.18 -5.55
C LEU A 265 8.98 -10.10 -6.75
N GLN A 266 8.55 -11.36 -6.64
CA GLN A 266 8.56 -12.29 -7.76
C GLN A 266 7.61 -11.86 -8.89
N SER A 267 6.46 -11.27 -8.54
CA SER A 267 5.52 -10.72 -9.51
C SER A 267 6.12 -9.52 -10.24
N ILE A 268 6.69 -8.56 -9.50
CA ILE A 268 7.40 -7.41 -10.07
C ILE A 268 8.58 -7.88 -10.93
N ARG A 269 9.31 -8.93 -10.55
CA ARG A 269 10.37 -9.52 -11.37
C ARG A 269 9.89 -9.95 -12.74
N VAL A 270 8.77 -10.68 -12.79
CA VAL A 270 8.16 -11.16 -14.05
C VAL A 270 7.71 -9.95 -14.89
N LEU A 271 7.14 -8.94 -14.25
CA LEU A 271 6.71 -7.70 -14.90
C LEU A 271 7.90 -6.97 -15.54
N LEU A 272 8.93 -6.65 -14.76
CA LEU A 272 10.11 -5.90 -15.21
C LEU A 272 10.88 -6.63 -16.32
N LYS A 273 11.00 -7.96 -16.24
CA LYS A 273 11.60 -8.76 -17.33
C LYS A 273 10.82 -8.68 -18.65
N SER A 274 9.53 -8.39 -18.58
CA SER A 274 8.63 -8.36 -19.73
C SER A 274 8.43 -6.95 -20.30
N MET A 275 9.02 -5.93 -19.67
CA MET A 275 8.96 -4.53 -20.09
C MET A 275 10.31 -4.04 -20.66
N PRO A 276 10.32 -2.98 -21.47
CA PRO A 276 11.56 -2.31 -21.87
C PRO A 276 12.33 -1.80 -20.65
N LYS A 277 13.66 -1.67 -20.77
CA LYS A 277 14.48 -1.12 -19.71
C LYS A 277 14.13 0.36 -19.46
N PRO A 278 13.82 0.78 -18.21
CA PRO A 278 13.58 2.17 -17.88
C PRO A 278 14.84 3.03 -18.06
N THR A 279 14.65 4.33 -18.29
CA THR A 279 15.75 5.31 -18.39
C THR A 279 16.32 5.64 -17.01
N LEU A 280 15.43 5.76 -16.02
CA LEU A 280 15.75 6.05 -14.62
C LEU A 280 14.80 5.22 -13.76
N VAL A 281 15.30 4.74 -12.62
CA VAL A 281 14.48 4.16 -11.56
C VAL A 281 14.56 5.09 -10.36
N THR A 282 13.41 5.52 -9.86
CA THR A 282 13.27 6.22 -8.59
C THR A 282 12.64 5.27 -7.58
N ILE A 283 13.02 5.41 -6.30
CA ILE A 283 12.49 4.58 -5.22
C ILE A 283 12.08 5.51 -4.09
N ALA A 284 10.78 5.56 -3.77
CA ALA A 284 10.29 6.24 -2.59
C ALA A 284 10.28 5.26 -1.42
N ARG A 285 11.01 5.58 -0.35
CA ARG A 285 11.06 4.74 0.85
C ARG A 285 9.79 4.82 1.70
N SER A 286 9.05 5.93 1.60
CA SER A 286 7.90 6.26 2.44
C SER A 286 8.12 5.98 3.94
N SER A 287 9.34 6.27 4.42
CA SER A 287 9.77 5.95 5.79
C SER A 287 9.81 7.16 6.72
N LEU A 288 9.71 8.39 6.20
CA LEU A 288 9.68 9.60 7.03
C LEU A 288 8.24 9.98 7.44
N ASP A 289 7.28 9.55 6.64
CA ASP A 289 5.84 9.71 6.80
C ASP A 289 5.17 8.41 7.30
N ASP A 290 5.96 7.38 7.61
CA ASP A 290 5.54 6.10 8.19
C ASP A 290 4.52 5.28 7.36
N TYR A 291 4.37 5.57 6.05
CA TYR A 291 3.52 4.77 5.16
C TYR A 291 4.11 3.39 4.86
N CYS A 292 5.43 3.27 4.70
CA CYS A 292 6.11 2.00 4.70
C CYS A 292 6.58 1.67 6.13
N PRO A 293 6.23 0.50 6.70
CA PRO A 293 6.61 0.14 8.06
C PRO A 293 8.12 0.24 8.31
N SER A 294 8.50 0.98 9.35
CA SER A 294 9.90 1.28 9.68
C SER A 294 10.73 0.01 9.94
N GLU A 295 10.08 -1.06 10.42
CA GLU A 295 10.69 -2.35 10.69
C GLU A 295 10.94 -3.19 9.43
N GLN A 296 10.32 -2.83 8.30
CA GLN A 296 10.39 -3.58 7.04
C GLN A 296 11.08 -2.81 5.92
N VAL A 297 11.10 -1.47 5.96
CA VAL A 297 11.56 -0.64 4.85
C VAL A 297 12.98 -0.97 4.35
N ASP A 298 13.93 -1.19 5.26
CA ASP A 298 15.31 -1.48 4.87
C ASP A 298 15.43 -2.84 4.17
N VAL A 299 14.74 -3.86 4.69
CA VAL A 299 14.72 -5.21 4.08
C VAL A 299 14.03 -5.19 2.72
N ILE A 300 12.92 -4.47 2.60
CA ILE A 300 12.21 -4.29 1.32
C ILE A 300 13.13 -3.58 0.32
N GLN A 301 13.79 -2.48 0.72
CA GLN A 301 14.71 -1.74 -0.15
C GLN A 301 15.85 -2.63 -0.65
N GLU A 302 16.50 -3.39 0.23
CA GLU A 302 17.57 -4.32 -0.14
C GLU A 302 17.11 -5.36 -1.15
N LYS A 303 15.91 -5.94 -0.94
CA LYS A 303 15.32 -6.92 -1.86
C LYS A 303 14.98 -6.29 -3.22
N VAL A 304 14.41 -5.08 -3.24
CA VAL A 304 14.11 -4.36 -4.48
C VAL A 304 15.39 -4.02 -5.25
N LEU A 305 16.44 -3.55 -4.58
CA LEU A 305 17.75 -3.29 -5.23
C LEU A 305 18.38 -4.56 -5.79
N SER A 306 18.32 -5.66 -5.04
CA SER A 306 18.77 -6.98 -5.50
C SER A 306 17.99 -7.44 -6.74
N LEU A 307 16.66 -7.29 -6.72
CA LEU A 307 15.79 -7.58 -7.84
C LEU A 307 16.14 -6.75 -9.08
N LEU A 308 16.28 -5.43 -8.94
CA LEU A 308 16.66 -4.53 -10.03
C LEU A 308 18.03 -4.90 -10.60
N GLY A 309 19.00 -5.24 -9.74
CA GLY A 309 20.33 -5.66 -10.16
C GLY A 309 20.31 -6.99 -10.91
N PHE A 310 19.45 -7.91 -10.48
CA PHE A 310 19.21 -9.17 -11.18
C PHE A 310 18.60 -8.95 -12.58
N VAL A 311 17.63 -8.04 -12.72
CA VAL A 311 16.95 -7.79 -14.00
C VAL A 311 17.78 -6.93 -14.95
N TYR A 312 18.46 -5.89 -14.45
CA TYR A 312 19.11 -4.87 -15.27
C TYR A 312 20.64 -4.87 -15.24
N GLY A 313 21.26 -5.71 -14.40
CA GLY A 313 22.71 -5.82 -14.23
C GLY A 313 23.27 -4.83 -13.20
N THR A 314 24.50 -4.36 -13.41
CA THR A 314 25.15 -3.40 -12.50
C THR A 314 24.34 -2.10 -12.40
N LEU A 315 24.04 -1.69 -11.16
CA LEU A 315 23.30 -0.48 -10.85
C LEU A 315 24.25 0.63 -10.37
N ASP A 316 24.00 1.87 -10.79
CA ASP A 316 24.57 3.07 -10.18
C ASP A 316 23.53 3.63 -9.21
N VAL A 317 23.74 3.40 -7.91
CA VAL A 317 22.75 3.68 -6.85
C VAL A 317 23.15 4.94 -6.08
N HIS A 318 22.26 5.91 -6.04
CA HIS A 318 22.41 7.16 -5.28
C HIS A 318 21.41 7.15 -4.13
N LEU A 319 21.91 7.19 -2.90
CA LEU A 319 21.10 7.20 -1.68
C LEU A 319 21.10 8.60 -1.08
N ASP A 320 20.21 9.46 -1.53
CA ASP A 320 20.19 10.88 -1.18
C ASP A 320 20.14 11.12 0.34
N TYR A 321 19.38 10.29 1.07
CA TYR A 321 19.27 10.35 2.52
C TYR A 321 20.58 10.03 3.27
N SER A 322 21.52 9.32 2.65
CA SER A 322 22.77 8.91 3.29
C SER A 322 23.83 10.01 3.30
N SER A 323 23.72 10.98 2.38
CA SER A 323 24.70 12.08 2.23
C SER A 323 24.68 13.10 3.38
N ASN A 324 23.66 13.07 4.25
CA ASN A 324 23.57 13.91 5.45
C ASN A 324 24.08 13.25 6.75
N SER A 325 24.55 11.99 6.71
CA SER A 325 25.01 11.27 7.90
C SER A 325 26.47 11.57 8.32
N SER A 326 27.21 12.35 7.52
CA SER A 326 28.63 12.67 7.76
C SER A 326 28.84 14.06 8.39
N SER A 327 27.81 14.67 8.97
CA SER A 327 27.89 16.02 9.57
C SER A 327 27.06 16.12 10.84
N LEU A 328 27.39 15.31 11.84
CA LEU A 328 27.01 15.53 13.25
C LEU A 328 28.21 15.22 14.16
#